data_AF-A0A4Q7J5Y9-F1
#
_entry.id   AF-A0A4Q7J5Y9-F1
#
_cell.length_a   1.000
_cell.length_b   1.000
_cell.length_c   1.000
_cell.angle_alpha   90.00
_cell.angle_beta   90.00
_cell.angle_gamma   90.00
#
_symmetry.space_group_name_H-M   'P 1'
#
loop_
_entity.id
_entity.type
_entity.pdbx_description
1 polymer ?
#
loop_
_entity_poly.entity_id
_entity_poly.type
_entity_poly.pdbx_seq_one_letter_code
_entity_poly.pdbx_strand_id
1 'polypeptide(L)'
;MAAVGAAIAAAAAAVVGAVLVFAGGKELAETNLKEAIDTLGPSIGLPDGITAADIESLSPAMWQLVVDERAQQLVVRGGMAVFFALWLLIAGLCARNAATAARVLITIGAVFSLLPHVLIAFDHSPVAVSATSFAAMAIGLVAVVLCWLPANNAYVRARKAARFA
;
A
#
# COMPACT_ATOMS: atom_id res chain seq x y z
N MET A 1 18.77 -13.49 -5.02
CA MET A 1 17.73 -14.20 -4.24
C MET A 1 17.09 -13.31 -3.17
N ALA A 2 17.87 -12.59 -2.34
CA ALA A 2 17.32 -11.67 -1.34
C ALA A 2 16.36 -10.60 -1.90
N ALA A 3 16.65 -10.01 -3.07
CA ALA A 3 15.76 -9.05 -3.75
C ALA A 3 14.37 -9.64 -4.12
N VAL A 4 14.33 -10.94 -4.46
CA VAL A 4 13.07 -11.64 -4.76
C VAL A 4 12.28 -11.84 -3.47
N GLY A 5 12.95 -12.23 -2.38
CA GLY A 5 12.33 -12.35 -1.06
C GLY A 5 11.73 -11.03 -0.57
N ALA A 6 12.47 -9.92 -0.73
CA ALA A 6 11.98 -8.59 -0.38
C ALA A 6 10.78 -8.16 -1.26
N ALA A 7 10.82 -8.42 -2.57
CA ALA A 7 9.70 -8.12 -3.46
C ALA A 7 8.44 -8.91 -3.08
N ILE A 8 8.58 -10.20 -2.71
CA ILE A 8 7.47 -11.03 -2.23
C ILE A 8 6.93 -10.50 -0.90
N ALA A 9 7.80 -10.15 0.05
CA ALA A 9 7.37 -9.61 1.34
C ALA A 9 6.66 -8.25 1.20
N ALA A 10 7.15 -7.37 0.33
CA ALA A 10 6.49 -6.10 0.01
C ALA A 10 5.10 -6.32 -0.61
N ALA A 11 5.02 -7.24 -1.58
CA ALA A 11 3.75 -7.60 -2.20
C ALA A 11 2.77 -8.20 -1.19
N ALA A 12 3.23 -9.07 -0.29
CA ALA A 12 2.41 -9.64 0.76
C ALA A 12 1.86 -8.57 1.72
N ALA A 13 2.71 -7.64 2.18
CA ALA A 13 2.28 -6.55 3.05
C ALA A 13 1.20 -5.66 2.39
N ALA A 14 1.41 -5.30 1.11
CA ALA A 14 0.45 -4.51 0.35
C ALA A 14 -0.88 -5.26 0.11
N VAL A 15 -0.81 -6.57 -0.16
CA VAL A 15 -2.01 -7.41 -0.33
C VAL A 15 -2.79 -7.55 0.98
N VAL A 16 -2.11 -7.73 2.12
CA VAL A 16 -2.78 -7.78 3.43
C VAL A 16 -3.52 -6.47 3.71
N GLY A 17 -2.88 -5.32 3.48
CA GLY A 17 -3.52 -4.01 3.64
C GLY A 17 -4.76 -3.87 2.74
N ALA A 18 -4.68 -4.32 1.49
CA ALA A 18 -5.81 -4.29 0.58
C ALA A 18 -6.93 -5.26 1.00
N VAL A 19 -6.59 -6.46 1.47
CA VAL A 19 -7.58 -7.43 1.97
C VAL A 19 -8.34 -6.85 3.16
N LEU A 20 -7.67 -6.15 4.08
CA LEU A 20 -8.32 -5.47 5.20
C LEU A 20 -9.33 -4.41 4.72
N VAL A 21 -8.97 -3.65 3.69
CA VAL A 21 -9.88 -2.67 3.07
C VAL A 21 -11.09 -3.35 2.43
N PHE A 22 -10.88 -4.41 1.64
CA PHE A 22 -11.96 -5.11 0.94
C PHE A 22 -12.85 -5.92 1.88
N ALA A 23 -12.27 -6.53 2.93
CA ALA A 23 -13.02 -7.29 3.93
C ALA A 23 -13.77 -6.38 4.90
N GLY A 24 -13.16 -5.25 5.30
CA GLY A 24 -13.78 -4.27 6.18
C GLY A 24 -14.87 -3.43 5.51
N GLY A 25 -14.75 -3.20 4.20
CA GLY A 25 -15.80 -2.59 3.38
C GLY A 25 -16.32 -1.27 3.95
N LYS A 26 -17.65 -1.14 3.97
CA LYS A 26 -18.35 0.08 4.43
C LYS A 26 -18.24 0.29 5.95
N GLU A 27 -18.20 -0.79 6.72
CA GLU A 27 -18.08 -0.73 8.19
C GLU A 27 -16.72 -0.16 8.63
N LEU A 28 -15.64 -0.54 7.93
CA LEU A 28 -14.31 0.04 8.15
C LEU A 28 -14.27 1.53 7.81
N ALA A 29 -14.94 1.92 6.73
CA ALA A 29 -15.05 3.33 6.33
C ALA A 29 -15.82 4.14 7.38
N GLU A 30 -16.93 3.60 7.88
CA GLU A 30 -17.74 4.22 8.93
C GLU A 30 -16.98 4.36 10.24
N THR A 31 -16.31 3.30 10.68
CA THR A 31 -15.47 3.30 11.89
C THR A 31 -14.35 4.34 11.78
N ASN A 32 -13.69 4.40 10.63
CA ASN A 32 -12.65 5.40 10.38
C ASN A 32 -13.19 6.82 10.37
N LEU A 33 -14.39 7.04 9.83
CA LEU A 33 -15.01 8.35 9.80
C LEU A 33 -15.41 8.81 11.21
N LYS A 34 -15.94 7.90 12.03
CA LYS A 34 -16.27 8.15 13.44
C LYS A 34 -15.01 8.55 14.22
N GLU A 35 -13.96 7.75 14.13
CA GLU A 35 -12.68 8.03 14.78
C GLU A 35 -12.05 9.36 14.29
N ALA A 36 -12.12 9.64 12.98
CA ALA A 36 -11.62 10.88 12.39
C ALA A 36 -12.35 12.11 12.93
N ILE A 37 -13.68 12.06 12.99
CA ILE A 37 -14.51 13.17 13.46
C ILE A 37 -14.31 13.39 14.96
N ASP A 38 -14.29 12.32 15.75
CA ASP A 38 -14.14 12.44 17.21
C ASP A 38 -12.73 12.95 17.60
N THR A 39 -11.72 12.68 16.77
CA THR A 39 -10.33 13.11 17.02
C THR A 39 -10.01 14.49 16.43
N LEU A 40 -10.45 14.74 15.19
CA LEU A 40 -10.10 15.94 14.43
C LEU A 40 -11.22 16.99 14.42
N GLY A 41 -12.44 16.66 14.84
CA GLY A 41 -13.60 17.53 14.82
C GLY A 41 -13.34 18.95 15.34
N PRO A 42 -12.77 19.09 16.55
CA PRO A 42 -12.43 20.40 17.09
C PRO A 42 -11.43 21.18 16.23
N SER A 43 -10.50 20.48 15.57
CA SER A 43 -9.48 21.10 14.70
C SER A 43 -9.99 21.51 13.31
N ILE A 44 -11.09 20.91 12.86
CA ILE A 44 -11.73 21.21 11.56
C ILE A 44 -12.94 22.14 11.72
N GLY A 45 -13.17 22.69 12.92
CA GLY A 45 -14.19 23.69 13.20
C GLY A 45 -15.56 23.12 13.57
N LEU A 46 -15.65 21.83 13.94
CA LEU A 46 -16.85 21.32 14.59
C LEU A 46 -16.96 21.91 16.01
N PRO A 47 -18.16 22.33 16.44
CA PRO A 47 -18.39 22.75 17.81
C PRO A 47 -17.96 21.68 18.81
N ASP A 48 -17.35 22.12 19.92
CA ASP A 48 -16.96 21.22 21.00
C ASP A 48 -18.16 20.42 21.50
N GLY A 49 -18.00 19.11 21.61
CA GLY A 49 -19.03 18.19 22.09
C GLY A 49 -19.94 17.61 21.01
N ILE A 50 -19.80 17.99 19.74
CA ILE A 50 -20.44 17.25 18.63
C ILE A 50 -19.61 16.02 18.29
N THR A 51 -20.22 14.85 18.45
CA THR A 51 -19.64 13.56 18.08
C THR A 51 -20.09 13.11 16.70
N ALA A 52 -19.40 12.12 16.14
CA ALA A 52 -19.86 11.48 14.91
C ALA A 52 -21.26 10.86 15.04
N ALA A 53 -21.61 10.34 16.22
CA ALA A 53 -22.94 9.79 16.50
C ALA A 53 -24.04 10.86 16.44
N ASP A 54 -23.74 12.09 16.88
CA ASP A 54 -24.68 13.21 16.80
C ASP A 54 -24.94 13.58 15.33
N ILE A 55 -23.89 13.65 14.51
CA ILE A 55 -24.00 13.94 13.07
C ILE A 55 -24.80 12.84 12.35
N GLU A 56 -24.52 11.58 12.64
CA GLU A 56 -25.25 10.43 12.10
C GLU A 56 -26.75 10.51 12.44
N SER A 57 -27.09 10.87 13.67
CA SER A 57 -28.48 10.99 14.12
C SER A 57 -29.23 12.17 13.49
N LEU A 58 -28.55 13.30 13.28
CA LEU A 58 -29.14 14.53 12.73
C LEU A 58 -29.36 14.44 11.21
N SER A 59 -28.50 13.72 10.50
CA SER A 59 -28.63 13.55 9.05
C SER A 59 -28.20 12.17 8.58
N PRO A 60 -29.05 11.12 8.77
CA PRO A 60 -28.70 9.76 8.41
C PRO A 60 -28.39 9.60 6.91
N ALA A 61 -29.14 10.27 6.05
CA ALA A 61 -28.93 10.21 4.59
C ALA A 61 -27.59 10.84 4.17
N MET A 62 -27.22 11.98 4.78
CA MET A 62 -25.93 12.63 4.50
C MET A 62 -24.77 11.81 5.06
N TRP A 63 -24.93 11.26 6.27
CA TRP A 63 -23.95 10.37 6.88
C TRP A 63 -23.63 9.18 5.97
N GLN A 64 -24.67 8.50 5.47
CA GLN A 64 -24.49 7.37 4.56
C GLN A 64 -23.78 7.75 3.26
N LEU A 65 -24.06 8.94 2.71
CA LEU A 65 -23.36 9.45 1.53
C LEU A 65 -21.86 9.63 1.80
N VAL A 66 -21.49 10.24 2.94
CA VAL A 66 -20.08 10.45 3.31
C VAL A 66 -19.38 9.12 3.57
N VAL A 67 -20.05 8.18 4.23
CA VAL A 67 -19.52 6.82 4.46
C VAL A 67 -19.30 6.09 3.12
N ASP A 68 -20.24 6.18 2.18
CA ASP A 68 -20.10 5.58 0.85
C ASP A 68 -18.93 6.18 0.06
N GLU A 69 -18.77 7.50 0.10
CA GLU A 69 -17.64 8.16 -0.55
C GLU A 69 -16.30 7.75 0.09
N ARG A 70 -16.25 7.65 1.42
CA ARG A 70 -15.06 7.16 2.11
C ARG A 70 -14.74 5.70 1.77
N ALA A 71 -15.75 4.85 1.69
CA ALA A 71 -15.60 3.45 1.30
C ALA A 71 -15.05 3.34 -0.14
N GLN A 72 -15.57 4.14 -1.08
CA GLN A 72 -15.06 4.18 -2.45
C GLN A 72 -13.60 4.63 -2.51
N GLN A 73 -13.22 5.66 -1.75
CA GLN A 73 -11.83 6.10 -1.67
C GLN A 73 -10.89 5.01 -1.15
N LEU A 74 -11.29 4.30 -0.08
CA LEU A 74 -10.53 3.18 0.46
C LEU A 74 -10.39 2.06 -0.57
N VAL A 75 -11.48 1.68 -1.25
CA VAL A 75 -11.48 0.66 -2.31
C VAL A 75 -10.52 1.01 -3.45
N VAL A 76 -10.55 2.26 -3.94
CA VAL A 76 -9.63 2.70 -5.01
C VAL A 76 -8.18 2.60 -4.54
N ARG A 77 -7.88 2.99 -3.30
CA ARG A 77 -6.54 2.88 -2.72
C ARG A 77 -6.08 1.44 -2.53
N GLY A 78 -6.96 0.58 -2.03
CA GLY A 78 -6.71 -0.87 -1.93
C GLY A 78 -6.44 -1.49 -3.29
N GLY A 79 -7.21 -1.12 -4.32
CA GLY A 79 -7.00 -1.54 -5.70
C GLY A 79 -5.65 -1.11 -6.27
N MET A 80 -5.25 0.14 -6.06
CA MET A 80 -3.92 0.63 -6.45
C MET A 80 -2.80 -0.15 -5.74
N ALA A 81 -2.94 -0.40 -4.43
CA ALA A 81 -1.97 -1.17 -3.67
C ALA A 81 -1.82 -2.60 -4.22
N VAL A 82 -2.92 -3.28 -4.56
CA VAL A 82 -2.89 -4.61 -5.19
C VAL A 82 -2.22 -4.55 -6.56
N PHE A 83 -2.55 -3.57 -7.39
CA PHE A 83 -1.95 -3.42 -8.72
C PHE A 83 -0.42 -3.31 -8.64
N PHE A 84 0.08 -2.42 -7.77
CA PHE A 84 1.53 -2.26 -7.59
C PHE A 84 2.19 -3.46 -6.91
N ALA A 85 1.49 -4.14 -5.99
CA ALA A 85 1.96 -5.39 -5.41
C ALA A 85 2.17 -6.47 -6.47
N LEU A 86 1.20 -6.65 -7.38
CA LEU A 86 1.30 -7.59 -8.50
C LEU A 86 2.41 -7.20 -9.46
N TRP A 87 2.54 -5.91 -9.79
CA TRP A 87 3.63 -5.40 -10.62
C TRP A 87 5.00 -5.76 -10.03
N LEU A 88 5.22 -5.45 -8.76
CA LEU A 88 6.47 -5.73 -8.05
C LEU A 88 6.74 -7.22 -7.94
N LEU A 89 5.69 -8.03 -7.73
CA LEU A 89 5.79 -9.48 -7.68
C LEU A 89 6.24 -10.05 -9.05
N ILE A 90 5.58 -9.65 -10.14
CA ILE A 90 5.92 -10.09 -11.50
C ILE A 90 7.35 -9.65 -11.84
N ALA A 91 7.70 -8.39 -11.59
CA ALA A 91 9.05 -7.88 -11.86
C ALA A 91 10.11 -8.59 -10.99
N GLY A 92 9.81 -8.87 -9.72
CA GLY A 92 10.64 -9.65 -8.81
C GLY A 92 10.85 -11.10 -9.28
N LEU A 93 9.80 -11.75 -9.79
CA LEU A 93 9.89 -13.08 -10.38
C LEU A 93 10.72 -13.06 -11.67
N CYS A 94 10.54 -12.07 -12.55
CA CYS A 94 11.37 -11.88 -13.73
C CYS A 94 12.86 -11.63 -13.37
N ALA A 95 13.13 -11.00 -12.22
CA ALA A 95 14.48 -10.79 -11.74
C ALA A 95 15.21 -12.09 -11.33
N ARG A 96 14.52 -13.24 -11.21
CA ARG A 96 15.17 -14.55 -11.11
C ARG A 96 16.05 -14.86 -12.32
N ASN A 97 15.71 -14.32 -13.49
CA ASN A 97 16.55 -14.41 -14.69
C ASN A 97 17.72 -13.44 -14.71
N ALA A 98 17.84 -12.62 -13.67
CA ALA A 98 18.89 -11.65 -13.48
C ALA A 98 19.01 -10.66 -14.67
N ALA A 99 17.91 -10.49 -15.42
CA ALA A 99 17.79 -9.53 -16.49
C ALA A 99 17.83 -8.11 -15.92
N THR A 100 18.64 -7.24 -16.51
CA THR A 100 18.71 -5.80 -16.17
C THR A 100 17.35 -5.12 -16.34
N ALA A 101 16.57 -5.51 -17.34
CA ALA A 101 15.21 -5.01 -17.56
C ALA A 101 14.28 -5.23 -16.35
N ALA A 102 14.36 -6.39 -15.69
CA ALA A 102 13.55 -6.66 -14.50
C ALA A 102 13.92 -5.75 -13.33
N ARG A 103 15.21 -5.41 -13.19
CA ARG A 103 15.66 -4.48 -12.13
C ARG A 103 15.12 -3.08 -12.36
N VAL A 104 15.18 -2.60 -13.61
CA VAL A 104 14.61 -1.31 -13.99
C VAL A 104 13.11 -1.27 -13.67
N LEU A 105 12.35 -2.31 -14.03
CA LEU A 105 10.92 -2.43 -13.72
C LEU A 105 10.62 -2.45 -12.22
N ILE A 106 11.47 -3.09 -11.40
CA ILE A 106 11.34 -3.06 -9.93
C ILE A 106 11.56 -1.63 -9.42
N THR A 107 12.60 -0.93 -9.87
CA THR A 107 12.83 0.47 -9.47
C THR A 107 11.65 1.36 -9.84
N ILE A 108 11.21 1.32 -11.09
CA ILE A 108 10.10 2.13 -11.58
C ILE A 108 8.82 1.80 -10.81
N GLY A 109 8.49 0.51 -10.69
CA GLY A 109 7.31 0.05 -9.96
C GLY A 109 7.35 0.43 -8.48
N ALA A 110 8.52 0.34 -7.84
CA ALA A 110 8.69 0.72 -6.44
C ALA A 110 8.49 2.22 -6.25
N VAL A 111 9.04 3.08 -7.12
CA VAL A 111 8.82 4.53 -7.05
C VAL A 111 7.35 4.86 -7.25
N PHE A 112 6.69 4.30 -8.27
CA PHE A 112 5.27 4.57 -8.50
C PHE A 112 4.37 4.02 -7.39
N SER A 113 4.75 2.90 -6.76
CA SER A 113 4.02 2.35 -5.60
C SER A 113 4.04 3.27 -4.39
N LEU A 114 4.98 4.22 -4.30
CA LEU A 114 4.99 5.21 -3.22
C LEU A 114 3.77 6.12 -3.28
N LEU A 115 3.24 6.43 -4.47
CA LEU A 115 2.13 7.37 -4.64
C LEU A 115 0.89 7.01 -3.80
N PRO A 116 0.32 5.79 -3.87
CA PRO A 116 -0.82 5.43 -3.03
C PRO A 116 -0.47 5.44 -1.54
N HIS A 117 0.75 5.05 -1.15
CA HIS A 117 1.15 5.04 0.26
C HIS A 117 1.37 6.44 0.84
N VAL A 118 1.87 7.38 0.03
CA VAL A 118 1.98 8.80 0.39
C VAL A 118 0.59 9.43 0.55
N LEU A 119 -0.36 9.11 -0.34
CA LEU A 119 -1.75 9.54 -0.18
C LEU A 119 -2.39 9.00 1.11
N ILE A 120 -2.09 7.75 1.48
CA ILE A 120 -2.56 7.14 2.73
C ILE A 120 -1.89 7.80 3.95
N ALA A 121 -0.62 8.23 3.85
CA ALA A 121 0.11 8.86 4.95
C ALA A 121 -0.34 10.30 5.23
N PHE A 122 -0.77 11.04 4.21
CA PHE A 122 -1.31 12.40 4.37
C PHE A 122 -2.82 12.44 4.66
N ASP A 123 -3.48 11.28 4.70
CA ASP A 123 -4.90 11.16 5.00
C ASP A 123 -5.12 10.39 6.31
N HIS A 124 -6.23 10.66 7.00
CA HIS A 124 -6.61 9.96 8.23
C HIS A 124 -7.17 8.57 7.90
N SER A 125 -6.28 7.66 7.51
CA SER A 125 -6.59 6.28 7.16
C SER A 125 -6.66 5.37 8.40
N PRO A 126 -7.39 4.24 8.34
CA PRO A 126 -7.42 3.29 9.45
C PRO A 126 -6.02 2.81 9.82
N VAL A 127 -5.72 2.70 11.12
CA VAL A 127 -4.38 2.37 11.65
C VAL A 127 -3.79 1.09 11.05
N ALA A 128 -4.62 0.07 10.81
CA ALA A 128 -4.16 -1.17 10.19
C ALA A 128 -3.73 -0.99 8.72
N VAL A 129 -4.41 -0.11 7.98
CA VAL A 129 -4.11 0.19 6.56
C VAL A 129 -2.87 1.08 6.45
N SER A 130 -2.70 2.03 7.37
CA SER A 130 -1.49 2.87 7.41
C SER A 130 -0.26 2.05 7.79
N ALA A 131 -0.34 1.19 8.81
CA ALA A 131 0.76 0.34 9.24
C ALA A 131 1.25 -0.61 8.12
N THR A 132 0.31 -1.27 7.43
CA THR A 132 0.64 -2.14 6.28
C THR A 132 1.20 -1.37 5.09
N SER A 133 0.74 -0.12 4.87
CA SER A 133 1.28 0.78 3.85
C SER A 133 2.72 1.20 4.15
N PHE A 134 3.04 1.58 5.39
CA PHE A 134 4.41 1.92 5.79
C PHE A 134 5.35 0.71 5.68
N ALA A 135 4.88 -0.48 6.07
CA ALA A 135 5.64 -1.71 5.92
C ALA A 135 5.92 -2.02 4.44
N ALA A 136 4.89 -1.93 3.57
CA ALA A 136 5.05 -2.13 2.13
C ALA A 136 6.05 -1.13 1.53
N MET A 137 5.99 0.14 1.94
CA MET A 137 6.88 1.20 1.51
C MET A 137 8.34 0.92 1.91
N ALA A 138 8.59 0.56 3.17
CA ALA A 138 9.92 0.24 3.67
C ALA A 138 10.52 -0.98 2.97
N ILE A 139 9.74 -2.06 2.82
CA ILE A 139 10.21 -3.29 2.19
C ILE A 139 10.42 -3.07 0.68
N GLY A 140 9.60 -2.25 0.02
CA GLY A 140 9.78 -1.86 -1.38
C GLY A 140 11.11 -1.14 -1.61
N LEU A 141 11.48 -0.21 -0.74
CA LEU A 141 12.79 0.47 -0.79
C LEU A 141 13.94 -0.51 -0.58
N VAL A 142 13.81 -1.45 0.38
CA VAL A 142 14.79 -2.52 0.57
C VAL A 142 14.92 -3.37 -0.69
N ALA A 143 13.82 -3.73 -1.35
CA ALA A 143 13.84 -4.48 -2.61
C ALA A 143 14.61 -3.74 -3.72
N VAL A 144 14.45 -2.41 -3.81
CA VAL A 144 15.23 -1.56 -4.74
C VAL A 144 16.72 -1.63 -4.44
N VAL A 145 17.12 -1.41 -3.19
CA VAL A 145 18.54 -1.45 -2.79
C VAL A 145 19.14 -2.83 -3.08
N LEU A 146 18.42 -3.90 -2.71
CA LEU A 146 18.87 -5.27 -2.94
C LEU A 146 18.96 -5.63 -4.43
N CYS A 147 18.16 -5.01 -5.31
CA CYS A 147 18.19 -5.33 -6.73
C CYS A 147 19.50 -4.84 -7.40
N TRP A 148 20.08 -3.75 -6.88
CA TRP A 148 21.30 -3.12 -7.39
C TRP A 148 22.60 -3.59 -6.71
N LEU A 149 22.54 -4.43 -5.68
CA LEU A 149 23.73 -4.95 -5.01
C LEU A 149 24.66 -5.74 -5.97
N PRO A 150 25.99 -5.63 -5.82
CA PRO A 150 26.97 -6.28 -6.70
C PRO A 150 26.88 -7.81 -6.66
N ALA A 151 26.37 -8.40 -5.58
CA ALA A 151 26.09 -9.84 -5.49
C ALA A 151 25.14 -10.34 -6.60
N ASN A 152 24.14 -9.53 -6.99
CA ASN A 152 23.25 -9.88 -8.11
C ASN A 152 24.00 -9.87 -9.45
N ASN A 153 24.99 -8.99 -9.64
CA ASN A 153 25.83 -8.98 -10.83
C ASN A 153 26.80 -10.18 -10.86
N ALA A 154 27.31 -10.60 -9.71
CA ALA A 154 28.09 -11.83 -9.60
C ALA A 154 27.25 -13.06 -10.00
N TYR A 155 25.99 -13.13 -9.56
CA TYR A 155 25.07 -14.22 -9.93
C TYR A 155 24.78 -14.27 -11.44
N VAL A 156 24.56 -13.12 -12.10
CA VAL A 156 24.41 -13.05 -13.57
C VAL A 156 25.62 -13.66 -14.27
N ARG A 157 26.83 -13.25 -13.85
CA ARG A 157 28.08 -13.72 -14.44
C ARG A 157 28.24 -15.23 -14.28
N ALA A 158 27.98 -15.75 -13.08
CA ALA A 158 28.02 -17.19 -12.81
C ALA A 158 27.03 -17.99 -13.68
N ARG A 159 25.78 -17.50 -13.82
CA ARG A 159 24.78 -18.14 -14.69
C ARG A 159 25.14 -18.11 -16.17
N LYS A 160 25.73 -17.00 -16.65
CA LYS A 160 26.21 -16.92 -18.04
C LYS A 160 27.34 -17.92 -18.27
N ALA A 161 28.31 -17.98 -17.37
CA ALA A 161 29.42 -18.93 -17.45
C ALA A 161 28.91 -20.40 -17.48
N ALA A 162 27.95 -20.76 -16.63
CA ALA A 162 27.36 -22.10 -16.59
C ALA A 162 26.50 -22.47 -17.82
N ARG A 163 26.09 -21.49 -18.65
CA ARG A 163 25.34 -21.76 -19.89
C ARG A 163 26.25 -22.06 -21.08
N PHE A 164 27.53 -21.70 -20.98
CA PHE A 164 28.54 -21.90 -22.02
C PHE A 164 29.59 -22.97 -21.64
N ALA A 165 29.44 -23.59 -20.48
CA ALA A 165 30.19 -24.76 -20.03
C ALA A 165 29.35 -26.03 -20.30
#